data_AF-A0A1A8B5X2-F1
#
_entry.id   AF-A0A1A8B5X2-F1
#
_cell.length_a   1.000
_cell.length_b   1.000
_cell.length_c   1.000
_cell.angle_alpha   90.00
_cell.angle_beta   90.00
_cell.angle_gamma   90.00
#
_symmetry.space_group_name_H-M   'P 1'
#
loop_
_entity.id
_entity.type
_entity.pdbx_description
1 polymer ?
#
loop_
_entity_poly.entity_id
_entity_poly.type
_entity_poly.pdbx_seq_one_letter_code
_entity_poly.pdbx_strand_id
1 'polypeptide(L)'
;NMFTSIFTLTMMSVDRYVAVCHPVKALDFRTPVKAKIINVIIWVLSSAAGIPAMVLGSTNTNNGTTECALQFPDPYAYWDTLMKICVFIFAFVAPLIIISVCYTLMVLRLKSVRLLSGSREKDRNLRRITRLVLVVVAVFVVCWTPIHIFILVKALSSHVPETTAVMAAYFFCVALGYTNSSLNPILYAFLDENFKRCFRDFCCPGGRGHVDCQGVSRVRSTLRDHTCPTEGRGDMRQPRPV
;
A
#
# COMPACT_ATOMS: atom_id res chain seq x y z
N ASN A 1 4.52 4.34 -12.58
CA ASN A 1 4.78 3.69 -11.27
C ASN A 1 4.57 4.57 -10.03
N MET A 2 4.59 5.90 -10.11
CA MET A 2 4.22 6.76 -8.97
C MET A 2 2.79 6.50 -8.47
N PHE A 3 1.80 6.62 -9.36
CA PHE A 3 0.38 6.44 -9.04
C PHE A 3 0.05 5.06 -8.47
N THR A 4 0.56 4.00 -9.09
CA THR A 4 0.34 2.62 -8.64
C THR A 4 0.86 2.42 -7.21
N SER A 5 2.07 2.90 -6.90
CA SER A 5 2.66 2.79 -5.56
C SER A 5 1.81 3.51 -4.52
N ILE A 6 1.43 4.77 -4.76
CA ILE A 6 0.68 5.55 -3.76
C ILE A 6 -0.76 5.04 -3.57
N PHE A 7 -1.44 4.63 -4.64
CA PHE A 7 -2.77 4.04 -4.54
C PHE A 7 -2.74 2.70 -3.81
N THR A 8 -1.70 1.88 -4.05
CA THR A 8 -1.49 0.63 -3.31
C THR A 8 -1.28 0.90 -1.83
N LEU A 9 -0.43 1.86 -1.47
CA LEU A 9 -0.19 2.24 -0.06
C LEU A 9 -1.45 2.79 0.62
N THR A 10 -2.24 3.57 -0.10
CA THR A 10 -3.52 4.09 0.37
C THR A 10 -4.49 2.95 0.65
N MET A 11 -4.64 2.00 -0.28
CA MET A 11 -5.51 0.85 -0.08
C MET A 11 -5.03 -0.11 1.00
N MET A 12 -3.72 -0.30 1.15
CA MET A 12 -3.18 -1.03 2.30
C MET A 12 -3.54 -0.35 3.62
N SER A 13 -3.54 0.98 3.66
CA SER A 13 -3.92 1.74 4.86
C SER A 13 -5.41 1.63 5.18
N VAL A 14 -6.27 1.70 4.16
CA VAL A 14 -7.72 1.47 4.29
C VAL A 14 -8.00 0.04 4.75
N ASP A 15 -7.33 -0.97 4.18
CA ASP A 15 -7.45 -2.37 4.60
C ASP A 15 -7.16 -2.55 6.10
N ARG A 16 -6.10 -1.91 6.61
CA ARG A 16 -5.77 -1.94 8.04
C ARG A 16 -6.78 -1.19 8.88
N TYR A 17 -7.24 -0.02 8.44
CA TYR A 17 -8.30 0.71 9.12
C TYR A 17 -9.57 -0.15 9.27
N VAL A 18 -10.04 -0.78 8.19
CA VAL A 18 -11.24 -1.65 8.20
C VAL A 18 -11.03 -2.85 9.11
N ALA A 19 -9.86 -3.51 9.06
CA ALA A 19 -9.54 -4.65 9.90
C ALA A 19 -9.60 -4.34 11.41
N VAL A 20 -9.23 -3.12 11.80
CA VAL A 20 -9.13 -2.72 13.22
C VAL A 20 -10.41 -2.06 13.72
N CYS A 21 -11.00 -1.15 12.94
CA CYS A 21 -12.16 -0.39 13.36
C CYS A 21 -13.48 -1.13 13.09
N HIS A 22 -13.51 -2.02 12.10
CA HIS A 22 -14.72 -2.70 11.64
C HIS A 22 -14.49 -4.20 11.42
N PRO A 23 -14.20 -4.98 12.49
CA PRO A 23 -13.81 -6.40 12.37
C PRO A 23 -14.86 -7.27 11.67
N VAL A 24 -16.16 -6.99 11.85
CA VAL A 24 -17.25 -7.71 11.17
C VAL A 24 -17.24 -7.42 9.67
N LYS A 25 -17.07 -6.15 9.26
CA LYS A 25 -16.96 -5.78 7.85
C LYS A 25 -15.65 -6.30 7.23
N ALA A 26 -14.59 -6.42 8.02
CA ALA A 26 -13.31 -6.93 7.56
C ALA A 26 -13.37 -8.40 7.09
N LEU A 27 -14.25 -9.22 7.70
CA LEU A 27 -14.45 -10.62 7.27
C LEU A 27 -14.97 -10.69 5.83
N ASP A 28 -15.86 -9.77 5.45
CA ASP A 28 -16.38 -9.70 4.08
C ASP A 28 -15.41 -8.94 3.14
N PHE A 29 -14.75 -7.89 3.63
CA PHE A 29 -13.88 -7.05 2.80
C PHE A 29 -12.55 -7.73 2.43
N ARG A 30 -11.93 -8.48 3.34
CA ARG A 30 -10.57 -9.05 3.15
C ARG A 30 -10.59 -10.42 2.47
N THR A 31 -11.28 -10.52 1.33
CA THR A 31 -11.23 -11.73 0.50
C THR A 31 -10.16 -11.59 -0.59
N PRO A 32 -9.47 -12.68 -0.98
CA PRO A 32 -8.43 -12.63 -2.02
C PRO A 32 -8.99 -12.17 -3.38
N VAL A 33 -10.27 -12.46 -3.65
CA VAL A 33 -10.97 -12.00 -4.86
C VAL A 33 -11.13 -10.48 -4.85
N LYS A 34 -11.63 -9.90 -3.75
CA LYS A 34 -11.75 -8.43 -3.64
C LYS A 34 -10.39 -7.74 -3.71
N ALA A 35 -9.35 -8.31 -3.08
CA ALA A 35 -7.99 -7.80 -3.18
C ALA A 35 -7.47 -7.79 -4.63
N LYS A 36 -7.74 -8.85 -5.40
CA LYS A 36 -7.39 -8.92 -6.83
C LYS A 36 -8.12 -7.85 -7.64
N ILE A 37 -9.43 -7.67 -7.40
CA ILE A 37 -10.24 -6.64 -8.07
C ILE A 37 -9.70 -5.24 -7.76
N ILE A 38 -9.43 -4.93 -6.49
CA ILE A 38 -8.86 -3.64 -6.06
C ILE A 38 -7.53 -3.38 -6.77
N ASN A 39 -6.66 -4.40 -6.87
CA ASN A 39 -5.39 -4.25 -7.58
C ASN A 39 -5.62 -3.92 -9.06
N VAL A 40 -6.52 -4.64 -9.75
CA VAL A 40 -6.87 -4.34 -11.14
C VAL A 40 -7.39 -2.90 -11.30
N ILE A 41 -8.25 -2.43 -10.39
CA ILE A 41 -8.74 -1.05 -10.39
C ILE A 41 -7.59 -0.04 -10.23
N ILE A 42 -6.66 -0.29 -9.30
CA ILE A 42 -5.48 0.55 -9.11
C ILE A 42 -4.65 0.64 -10.38
N TRP A 43 -4.43 -0.49 -11.06
CA TRP A 43 -3.70 -0.52 -12.33
C TRP A 43 -4.42 0.27 -13.42
N VAL A 44 -5.74 0.09 -13.57
CA VAL A 44 -6.53 0.82 -14.56
C VAL A 44 -6.49 2.33 -14.30
N LEU A 45 -6.69 2.76 -13.05
CA LEU A 45 -6.63 4.18 -12.67
C LEU A 45 -5.22 4.78 -12.89
N SER A 46 -4.17 4.01 -12.56
CA SER A 46 -2.79 4.46 -12.74
C SER A 46 -2.42 4.57 -14.23
N SER A 47 -2.89 3.63 -15.06
CA SER A 47 -2.72 3.68 -16.50
C SER A 47 -3.48 4.87 -17.09
N ALA A 48 -4.73 5.09 -16.66
CA ALA A 48 -5.52 6.24 -17.10
C ALA A 48 -4.83 7.58 -16.81
N ALA A 49 -4.22 7.72 -15.63
CA ALA A 49 -3.40 8.89 -15.29
C ALA A 49 -2.11 9.00 -16.13
N GLY A 50 -1.61 7.90 -16.69
CA GLY A 50 -0.45 7.87 -17.59
C GLY A 50 -0.78 8.15 -19.07
N ILE A 51 -2.03 7.96 -19.51
CA ILE A 51 -2.44 8.19 -20.91
C ILE A 51 -2.11 9.60 -21.39
N PRO A 52 -2.41 10.70 -20.67
CA PRO A 52 -2.07 12.04 -21.12
C PRO A 52 -0.57 12.20 -21.38
N ALA A 53 0.27 11.61 -20.52
CA ALA A 53 1.72 11.67 -20.71
C ALA A 53 2.20 10.87 -21.93
N MET A 54 1.54 9.74 -22.23
CA MET A 54 1.87 8.95 -23.43
C MET A 54 1.44 9.64 -24.73
N VAL A 55 0.30 10.32 -24.74
CA VAL A 55 -0.24 10.98 -25.93
C VAL A 55 0.49 12.30 -26.20
N LEU A 56 0.82 13.05 -25.15
CA LEU A 56 1.45 14.38 -25.26
C LEU A 56 2.99 14.30 -25.28
N GLY A 57 3.59 13.15 -24.96
CA GLY A 57 5.04 12.97 -24.98
C GLY A 57 5.58 12.97 -26.41
N SER A 58 6.44 13.93 -26.73
CA SER A 58 7.08 14.03 -28.05
C SER A 58 8.52 14.50 -27.92
N THR A 59 9.34 14.15 -28.92
CA THR A 59 10.73 14.60 -29.00
C THR A 59 10.81 15.90 -29.78
N ASN A 60 11.43 16.92 -29.18
CA ASN A 60 11.73 18.17 -29.87
C ASN A 60 13.25 18.31 -30.00
N THR A 61 13.74 18.55 -31.21
CA THR A 61 15.15 18.79 -31.47
C THR A 61 15.38 20.29 -31.57
N ASN A 62 16.06 20.86 -30.59
CA ASN A 62 16.45 22.26 -30.59
C ASN A 62 17.99 22.35 -30.57
N ASN A 63 18.59 23.11 -31.50
CA ASN A 63 20.03 23.35 -31.57
C ASN A 63 20.93 22.08 -31.52
N GLY A 64 20.50 20.98 -32.15
CA GLY A 64 21.26 19.73 -32.21
C GLY A 64 21.13 18.84 -30.96
N THR A 65 20.42 19.29 -29.93
CA THR A 65 20.04 18.49 -28.76
C THR A 65 18.58 18.05 -28.89
N THR A 66 18.34 16.74 -28.79
CA THR A 66 16.99 16.15 -28.83
C THR A 66 16.50 15.92 -27.41
N GLU A 67 15.46 16.64 -27.01
CA GLU A 67 14.83 16.51 -25.70
C GLU A 67 13.47 15.82 -25.83
N CYS A 68 13.14 14.98 -24.84
CA CYS A 68 11.83 14.35 -24.72
C CYS A 68 11.03 15.13 -23.68
N ALA A 69 9.94 15.78 -24.11
CA ALA A 69 9.11 16.62 -23.26
C ALA A 69 7.62 16.45 -23.57
N LEU A 70 6.78 16.80 -22.61
CA LEU A 70 5.34 16.89 -22.83
C LEU A 70 5.03 18.14 -23.66
N GLN A 71 4.42 17.92 -24.81
CA GLN A 71 3.94 18.96 -25.70
C GLN A 71 2.46 19.21 -25.42
N PHE A 72 2.18 20.29 -24.70
CA PHE A 72 0.81 20.70 -24.39
C PHE A 72 0.24 21.60 -25.51
N PRO A 73 -1.07 21.53 -25.79
CA PRO A 73 -1.72 22.42 -26.73
C PRO A 73 -1.73 23.87 -26.22
N ASP A 74 -1.83 24.83 -27.13
CA ASP A 74 -1.99 26.23 -26.75
C ASP A 74 -3.32 26.47 -26.01
N PRO A 75 -3.32 27.22 -24.90
CA PRO A 75 -2.17 27.85 -24.25
C PRO A 75 -1.36 26.88 -23.37
N TYR A 76 -0.06 26.69 -23.69
CA TYR A 76 0.83 25.72 -23.04
C TYR A 76 0.84 25.84 -21.50
N ALA A 77 1.00 27.06 -20.98
CA ALA A 77 1.12 27.32 -19.54
C ALA A 77 -0.09 26.85 -18.74
N TYR A 78 -1.30 26.94 -19.31
CA TYR A 78 -2.52 26.50 -18.63
C TYR A 78 -2.55 24.98 -18.48
N TRP A 79 -2.31 24.25 -19.57
CA TRP A 79 -2.36 22.78 -19.58
C TRP A 79 -1.22 22.15 -18.78
N ASP A 80 -0.02 22.71 -18.88
CA ASP A 80 1.13 22.30 -18.08
C ASP A 80 0.87 22.51 -16.57
N THR A 81 0.37 23.69 -16.19
CA THR A 81 0.02 24.00 -14.80
C THR A 81 -1.12 23.11 -14.29
N LEU A 82 -2.17 22.91 -15.10
CA LEU A 82 -3.30 22.05 -14.76
C LEU A 82 -2.83 20.61 -14.50
N MET A 83 -1.99 20.05 -15.39
CA MET A 83 -1.48 18.70 -15.22
C MET A 83 -0.62 18.58 -13.95
N LYS A 84 0.26 19.56 -13.69
CA LYS A 84 1.05 19.64 -12.45
C LYS A 84 0.18 19.68 -11.19
N ILE A 85 -0.87 20.49 -11.18
CA ILE A 85 -1.82 20.59 -10.06
C ILE A 85 -2.60 19.29 -9.87
N CYS A 86 -3.13 18.71 -10.95
CA CYS A 86 -3.83 17.43 -10.89
C CYS A 86 -2.94 16.32 -10.33
N VAL A 87 -1.70 16.22 -10.80
CA VAL A 87 -0.70 15.28 -10.27
C VAL A 87 -0.44 15.55 -8.79
N PHE A 88 -0.25 16.80 -8.37
CA PHE A 88 -0.07 17.14 -6.95
C PHE A 88 -1.27 16.71 -6.08
N ILE A 89 -2.49 16.97 -6.53
CA ILE A 89 -3.69 16.61 -5.76
C ILE A 89 -3.84 15.09 -5.68
N PHE A 90 -3.84 14.39 -6.82
CA PHE A 90 -4.16 12.96 -6.85
C PHE A 90 -3.00 12.05 -6.45
N ALA A 91 -1.75 12.46 -6.72
CA ALA A 91 -0.57 11.68 -6.37
C ALA A 91 -0.06 11.97 -4.97
N PHE A 92 -0.38 13.12 -4.35
CA PHE A 92 0.18 13.52 -3.06
C PHE A 92 -0.89 13.89 -2.03
N VAL A 93 -1.66 14.97 -2.26
CA VAL A 93 -2.57 15.52 -1.23
C VAL A 93 -3.69 14.55 -0.85
N ALA A 94 -4.47 14.06 -1.82
CA ALA A 94 -5.61 13.19 -1.56
C ALA A 94 -5.18 11.86 -0.90
N PRO A 95 -4.13 11.15 -1.38
CA PRO A 95 -3.61 9.98 -0.69
C PRO A 95 -3.17 10.26 0.74
N LEU A 96 -2.46 11.36 1.00
CA LEU A 96 -2.01 11.74 2.34
C LEU A 96 -3.17 12.02 3.29
N ILE A 97 -4.22 12.68 2.83
CA ILE A 97 -5.43 12.92 3.63
C ILE A 97 -6.10 11.59 3.98
N ILE A 98 -6.32 10.70 2.99
CA ILE A 98 -6.96 9.41 3.23
C ILE A 98 -6.15 8.58 4.24
N ILE A 99 -4.84 8.48 4.01
CA ILE A 99 -3.90 7.77 4.89
C ILE A 99 -3.96 8.37 6.31
N SER A 100 -3.80 9.68 6.46
CA SER A 100 -3.76 10.33 7.78
C SER A 100 -5.07 10.19 8.55
N VAL A 101 -6.23 10.31 7.89
CA VAL A 101 -7.54 10.09 8.49
C VAL A 101 -7.70 8.63 8.92
N CYS A 102 -7.41 7.68 8.03
CA CYS A 102 -7.47 6.25 8.35
C CYS A 102 -6.60 5.89 9.56
N TYR A 103 -5.37 6.43 9.65
CA TYR A 103 -4.48 6.17 10.79
C TYR A 103 -4.92 6.87 12.07
N THR A 104 -5.37 8.12 11.99
CA THR A 104 -5.87 8.85 13.17
C THR A 104 -7.03 8.09 13.78
N LEU A 105 -8.00 7.69 12.98
CA LEU A 105 -9.15 6.90 13.44
C LEU A 105 -8.73 5.54 14.01
N MET A 106 -7.77 4.86 13.35
CA MET A 106 -7.22 3.59 13.85
C MET A 106 -6.56 3.75 15.22
N VAL A 107 -5.74 4.78 15.42
CA VAL A 107 -5.06 5.07 16.71
C VAL A 107 -6.07 5.43 17.79
N LEU A 108 -7.08 6.24 17.48
CA LEU A 108 -8.15 6.60 18.41
C LEU A 108 -8.91 5.35 18.87
N ARG A 109 -9.27 4.47 17.93
CA ARG A 109 -9.92 3.19 18.25
C ARG A 109 -9.01 2.29 19.10
N LEU A 110 -7.71 2.24 18.80
CA LEU A 110 -6.78 1.42 19.60
C LEU A 110 -6.62 1.96 21.01
N LYS A 111 -6.57 3.28 21.20
CA LYS A 111 -6.56 3.90 22.53
C LYS A 111 -7.86 3.61 23.30
N SER A 112 -9.01 3.64 22.64
CA SER A 112 -10.29 3.35 23.31
C SER A 112 -10.43 1.88 23.71
N VAL A 113 -10.02 0.95 22.85
CA VAL A 113 -10.10 -0.50 23.13
C VAL A 113 -9.07 -0.93 24.19
N ARG A 114 -7.92 -0.23 24.27
CA ARG A 114 -6.89 -0.46 25.30
C ARG A 114 -7.40 -0.21 26.72
N LEU A 115 -8.32 0.75 26.90
CA LEU A 115 -8.97 0.98 28.20
C LEU A 115 -9.96 -0.13 28.58
N LEU A 116 -10.42 -0.93 27.61
CA LEU A 116 -11.53 -1.88 27.79
C LEU A 116 -11.12 -3.36 27.83
N SER A 117 -10.05 -3.80 27.15
CA SER A 117 -9.90 -5.24 26.82
C SER A 117 -8.55 -5.91 27.12
N GLY A 118 -7.53 -5.22 27.65
CA GLY A 118 -6.35 -5.82 28.31
C GLY A 118 -5.45 -6.85 27.57
N SER A 119 -5.79 -7.30 26.35
CA SER A 119 -5.04 -8.36 25.66
C SER A 119 -3.75 -7.82 25.04
N ARG A 120 -2.59 -8.18 25.62
CA ARG A 120 -1.25 -7.65 25.27
C ARG A 120 -0.68 -8.13 23.94
N GLU A 121 -1.08 -9.31 23.44
CA GLU A 121 -0.41 -9.95 22.30
C GLU A 121 -0.93 -9.47 20.94
N LYS A 122 -2.26 -9.43 20.74
CA LYS A 122 -2.91 -8.85 19.55
C LYS A 122 -2.45 -7.40 19.34
N ASP A 123 -2.24 -6.70 20.45
CA ASP A 123 -1.78 -5.34 20.57
C ASP A 123 -0.35 -5.08 20.05
N ARG A 124 0.57 -6.03 20.25
CA ARG A 124 1.97 -5.91 19.80
C ARG A 124 2.06 -5.97 18.27
N ASN A 125 1.33 -6.90 17.65
CA ASN A 125 1.27 -7.00 16.19
C ASN A 125 0.61 -5.76 15.56
N LEU A 126 -0.46 -5.24 16.16
CA LEU A 126 -1.10 -4.01 15.67
C LEU A 126 -0.22 -2.77 15.83
N ARG A 127 0.49 -2.61 16.95
CA ARG A 127 1.46 -1.51 17.13
C ARG A 127 2.59 -1.58 16.12
N ARG A 128 3.10 -2.79 15.83
CA ARG A 128 4.11 -3.01 14.79
C ARG A 128 3.61 -2.59 13.41
N ILE A 129 2.39 -3.00 13.04
CA ILE A 129 1.74 -2.60 11.77
C ILE A 129 1.53 -1.08 11.72
N THR A 130 1.10 -0.46 12.81
CA THR A 130 0.92 1.00 12.90
C THR A 130 2.25 1.73 12.69
N ARG A 131 3.30 1.30 13.39
CA ARG A 131 4.65 1.85 13.25
C ARG A 131 5.18 1.67 11.83
N LEU A 132 4.96 0.49 11.23
CA LEU A 132 5.31 0.19 9.84
C LEU A 132 4.73 1.26 8.92
N VAL A 133 3.42 1.50 9.00
CA VAL A 133 2.82 2.43 8.04
C VAL A 133 3.15 3.89 8.34
N LEU A 134 3.30 4.28 9.60
CA LEU A 134 3.82 5.63 9.91
C LEU A 134 5.19 5.88 9.26
N VAL A 135 6.09 4.88 9.27
CA VAL A 135 7.38 4.97 8.58
C VAL A 135 7.19 5.09 7.07
N VAL A 136 6.31 4.28 6.47
CA VAL A 136 6.02 4.34 5.02
C VAL A 136 5.49 5.72 4.63
N VAL A 137 4.58 6.30 5.42
CA VAL A 137 4.01 7.63 5.17
C VAL A 137 5.05 8.72 5.33
N ALA A 138 5.89 8.65 6.37
CA ALA A 138 6.98 9.59 6.56
C ALA A 138 7.98 9.54 5.39
N VAL A 139 8.34 8.34 4.93
CA VAL A 139 9.18 8.14 3.75
C VAL A 139 8.53 8.75 2.51
N PHE A 140 7.23 8.50 2.29
CA PHE A 140 6.50 9.06 1.17
C PHE A 140 6.51 10.60 1.20
N VAL A 141 6.20 11.20 2.35
CA VAL A 141 6.26 12.66 2.52
C VAL A 141 7.67 13.18 2.24
N VAL A 142 8.70 12.61 2.85
CA VAL A 142 10.09 13.07 2.66
C VAL A 142 10.54 12.92 1.20
N CYS A 143 10.16 11.84 0.53
CA CYS A 143 10.55 11.60 -0.87
C CYS A 143 9.82 12.50 -1.87
N TRP A 144 8.53 12.76 -1.66
CA TRP A 144 7.69 13.46 -2.63
C TRP A 144 7.50 14.96 -2.36
N THR A 145 7.62 15.40 -1.11
CA THR A 145 7.43 16.82 -0.76
C THR A 145 8.41 17.74 -1.50
N PRO A 146 9.72 17.44 -1.61
CA PRO A 146 10.67 18.35 -2.25
C PRO A 146 10.32 18.64 -3.71
N ILE A 147 9.95 17.61 -4.49
CA ILE A 147 9.58 17.78 -5.90
C ILE A 147 8.27 18.56 -6.03
N HIS A 148 7.28 18.32 -5.16
CA HIS A 148 6.01 19.03 -5.22
C HIS A 148 6.12 20.49 -4.76
N ILE A 149 6.93 20.79 -3.74
CA ILE A 149 7.26 22.17 -3.35
C ILE A 149 7.94 22.87 -4.53
N PHE A 150 8.90 22.22 -5.18
CA PHE A 150 9.61 22.79 -6.31
C PHE A 150 8.68 23.12 -7.49
N ILE A 151 7.77 22.20 -7.83
CA ILE A 151 6.74 22.41 -8.86
C ILE A 151 5.82 23.57 -8.48
N LEU A 152 5.38 23.66 -7.22
CA LEU A 152 4.52 24.73 -6.73
C LEU A 152 5.22 26.09 -6.79
N VAL A 153 6.50 26.16 -6.40
CA VAL A 153 7.30 27.39 -6.48
C VAL A 153 7.47 27.84 -7.93
N LYS A 154 7.79 26.94 -8.88
CA LYS A 154 7.84 27.29 -10.31
C LYS A 154 6.49 27.69 -10.88
N ALA A 155 5.38 27.15 -10.36
CA ALA A 155 4.03 27.52 -10.81
C ALA A 155 3.58 28.90 -10.27
N LEU A 156 3.99 29.26 -9.06
CA LEU A 156 3.60 30.52 -8.41
C LEU A 156 4.57 31.68 -8.70
N SER A 157 5.83 31.39 -9.01
CA SER A 157 6.86 32.39 -9.34
C SER A 157 7.29 32.27 -10.79
N SER A 158 6.96 33.28 -11.59
CA SER A 158 7.35 33.37 -13.01
C SER A 158 8.84 33.70 -13.23
N HIS A 159 9.58 34.03 -12.17
CA HIS A 159 10.96 34.54 -12.23
C HIS A 159 12.00 33.62 -11.56
N VAL A 160 11.78 32.31 -11.53
CA VAL A 160 12.80 31.38 -10.99
C VAL A 160 13.95 31.27 -11.99
N PRO A 161 15.18 31.72 -11.65
CA PRO A 161 16.29 31.71 -12.60
C PRO A 161 16.72 30.27 -12.91
N GLU A 162 16.86 29.95 -14.20
CA GLU A 162 17.26 28.62 -14.70
C GLU A 162 18.77 28.41 -14.59
N THR A 163 19.29 28.48 -13.37
CA THR A 163 20.70 28.21 -13.08
C THR A 163 20.99 26.71 -12.99
N THR A 164 22.25 26.31 -13.22
CA THR A 164 22.70 24.93 -13.05
C THR A 164 22.37 24.36 -11.67
N ALA A 165 22.42 25.20 -10.62
CA ALA A 165 22.06 24.79 -9.27
C ALA A 165 20.58 24.44 -9.13
N VAL A 166 19.69 25.22 -9.76
CA VAL A 166 18.23 24.98 -9.76
C VAL A 166 17.89 23.71 -10.55
N MET A 167 18.58 23.47 -11.67
CA MET A 167 18.40 22.24 -12.46
C MET A 167 18.92 21.01 -11.70
N ALA A 168 20.08 21.10 -11.05
CA ALA A 168 20.61 20.04 -10.20
C ALA A 168 19.69 19.72 -9.01
N ALA A 169 19.13 20.74 -8.36
CA ALA A 169 18.15 20.58 -7.29
C ALA A 169 16.87 19.89 -7.79
N TYR A 170 16.39 20.24 -8.99
CA TYR A 170 15.25 19.56 -9.61
C TYR A 170 15.52 18.08 -9.84
N PHE A 171 16.64 17.72 -10.47
CA PHE A 171 16.99 16.31 -10.70
C PHE A 171 17.19 15.55 -9.40
N PHE A 172 17.75 16.18 -8.36
CA PHE A 172 17.86 15.58 -7.03
C PHE A 172 16.47 15.28 -6.43
N CYS A 173 15.52 16.22 -6.51
CA CYS A 173 14.16 16.01 -6.03
C CYS A 173 13.44 14.89 -6.79
N VAL A 174 13.64 14.81 -8.11
CA VAL A 174 13.12 13.73 -8.96
C VAL A 174 13.73 12.38 -8.54
N ALA A 175 15.04 12.31 -8.34
CA ALA A 175 15.74 11.10 -7.89
C ALA A 175 15.24 10.64 -6.51
N LEU A 176 14.98 11.58 -5.60
CA LEU A 176 14.40 11.28 -4.29
C LEU A 176 12.98 10.69 -4.40
N GLY A 177 12.16 11.22 -5.31
CA GLY A 177 10.84 10.65 -5.64
C GLY A 177 10.93 9.21 -6.15
N TYR A 178 11.92 8.89 -6.99
CA TYR A 178 12.15 7.50 -7.44
C TYR A 178 12.59 6.56 -6.32
N THR A 179 13.32 7.07 -5.32
CA THR A 179 13.77 6.29 -4.16
C THR A 179 12.58 5.72 -3.37
N ASN A 180 11.42 6.38 -3.39
CA ASN A 180 10.17 5.84 -2.81
C ASN A 180 9.80 4.46 -3.36
N SER A 181 10.11 4.16 -4.62
CA SER A 181 9.85 2.84 -5.20
C SER A 181 10.83 1.78 -4.69
N SER A 182 12.11 2.14 -4.54
CA SER A 182 13.19 1.27 -4.03
C SER A 182 13.07 0.98 -2.54
N LEU A 183 12.37 1.84 -1.80
CA LEU A 183 12.15 1.65 -0.36
C LEU A 183 11.05 0.63 -0.06
N ASN A 184 10.20 0.27 -1.03
CA ASN A 184 9.12 -0.71 -0.79
C ASN A 184 9.64 -2.08 -0.29
N PRO A 185 10.60 -2.77 -0.95
CA PRO A 185 11.16 -4.03 -0.44
C PRO A 185 11.85 -3.87 0.92
N ILE A 186 12.54 -2.75 1.15
CA ILE A 186 13.23 -2.45 2.40
C ILE A 186 12.21 -2.30 3.54
N LEU A 187 11.14 -1.54 3.30
CA LEU A 187 10.03 -1.39 4.24
C LEU A 187 9.42 -2.75 4.56
N TYR A 188 9.08 -3.58 3.57
CA TYR A 188 8.53 -4.92 3.84
C TYR A 188 9.53 -5.86 4.52
N ALA A 189 10.80 -5.84 4.13
CA ALA A 189 11.86 -6.68 4.69
C ALA A 189 12.18 -6.34 6.14
N PHE A 190 12.10 -5.07 6.56
CA PHE A 190 12.33 -4.70 7.96
C PHE A 190 11.08 -4.92 8.83
N LEU A 191 9.89 -4.81 8.24
CA LEU A 191 8.67 -4.59 9.00
C LEU A 191 7.72 -5.81 9.05
N ASP A 192 7.74 -6.73 8.08
CA ASP A 192 6.94 -7.96 8.06
C ASP A 192 7.77 -9.20 8.44
N GLU A 193 7.44 -9.86 9.57
CA GLU A 193 8.11 -11.09 10.02
C GLU A 193 7.85 -12.27 9.10
N ASN A 194 6.67 -12.31 8.46
CA ASN A 194 6.36 -13.36 7.50
C ASN A 194 7.20 -13.19 6.22
N PHE A 195 7.43 -11.94 5.80
CA PHE A 195 8.33 -11.64 4.70
C PHE A 195 9.78 -11.98 5.05
N LYS A 196 10.26 -11.63 6.26
CA LYS A 196 11.59 -12.06 6.73
C LYS A 196 11.74 -13.57 6.77
N ARG A 197 10.68 -14.29 7.17
CA ARG A 197 10.67 -15.75 7.25
C ARG A 197 10.75 -16.36 5.85
N CYS A 198 9.86 -15.97 4.93
CA CYS A 198 9.91 -16.42 3.53
C CYS A 198 11.20 -16.00 2.82
N PHE A 199 11.72 -14.80 3.05
CA PHE A 199 12.97 -14.33 2.45
C PHE A 199 14.16 -15.13 2.97
N ARG A 200 14.20 -15.46 4.26
CA ARG A 200 15.22 -16.35 4.83
C ARG A 200 15.08 -17.77 4.31
N ASP A 201 13.87 -18.29 4.14
CA ASP A 201 13.64 -19.63 3.60
C ASP A 201 14.01 -19.69 2.11
N PHE A 202 13.86 -18.58 1.37
CA PHE A 202 14.29 -18.45 -0.03
C PHE A 202 15.82 -18.28 -0.18
N CYS A 203 16.45 -17.44 0.66
CA CYS A 203 17.89 -17.17 0.61
C CYS A 203 18.76 -18.23 1.31
N CYS A 204 18.18 -19.00 2.24
CA CYS A 204 18.88 -20.07 2.96
C CYS A 204 17.99 -21.33 2.97
N PRO A 205 18.01 -22.14 1.89
CA PRO A 205 17.19 -23.35 1.77
C PRO A 205 17.55 -24.46 2.78
N GLY A 206 18.68 -24.35 3.47
CA GLY A 206 19.18 -25.36 4.41
C GLY A 206 19.31 -24.82 5.82
N GLY A 207 18.31 -25.06 6.66
CA GLY A 207 18.49 -24.80 8.10
C GLY A 207 17.24 -24.63 8.96
N ARG A 208 16.19 -25.44 8.78
CA ARG A 208 15.35 -26.03 9.86
C ARG A 208 14.08 -26.63 9.25
N GLY A 209 13.81 -27.88 9.63
CA GLY A 209 12.74 -28.69 9.09
C GLY A 209 11.34 -28.09 9.20
N HIS A 210 10.54 -28.40 8.18
CA HIS A 210 9.13 -28.74 8.22
C HIS A 210 8.38 -28.37 9.52
N VAL A 211 7.79 -27.18 9.55
CA VAL A 211 6.60 -26.92 10.39
C VAL A 211 5.58 -26.19 9.52
N ASP A 212 4.49 -26.89 9.25
CA ASP A 212 3.38 -26.60 8.35
C ASP A 212 2.99 -25.14 8.16
N CYS A 213 2.94 -24.74 6.89
CA CYS A 213 2.11 -23.65 6.40
C CYS A 213 0.64 -24.10 6.28
N GLN A 214 0.04 -24.53 7.40
CA GLN A 214 -1.41 -24.78 7.51
C GLN A 214 -2.09 -23.71 8.39
N GLY A 215 -1.91 -22.44 8.03
CA GLY A 215 -2.56 -21.31 8.71
C GLY A 215 -3.88 -20.86 8.10
N VAL A 216 -4.24 -21.35 6.89
CA VAL A 216 -5.39 -20.82 6.13
C VAL A 216 -6.55 -21.84 6.00
N SER A 217 -6.34 -23.11 6.34
CA SER A 217 -7.36 -24.16 6.15
C SER A 217 -8.14 -24.58 7.41
N ARG A 218 -7.68 -24.20 8.62
CA ARG A 218 -8.23 -24.72 9.90
C ARG A 218 -9.50 -24.02 10.43
N VAL A 219 -10.00 -22.97 9.77
CA VAL A 219 -11.25 -22.30 10.21
C VAL A 219 -12.50 -22.92 9.57
N ARG A 220 -12.35 -23.83 8.59
CA ARG A 220 -13.51 -24.47 7.92
C ARG A 220 -13.93 -25.82 8.52
N SER A 221 -13.11 -26.42 9.38
CA SER A 221 -13.39 -27.76 9.94
C SER A 221 -14.02 -27.74 11.34
N THR A 222 -13.90 -26.65 12.10
CA THR A 222 -14.43 -26.57 13.48
C THR A 222 -15.92 -26.22 13.58
N LEU A 223 -16.62 -26.05 12.46
CA LEU A 223 -18.05 -25.71 12.42
C LEU A 223 -18.95 -26.85 11.90
N ARG A 224 -18.40 -28.05 11.69
CA ARG A 224 -19.17 -29.21 11.19
C ARG A 224 -19.45 -30.32 12.22
N ASP A 225 -18.82 -30.28 13.39
CA ASP A 225 -18.94 -31.37 14.40
C ASP A 225 -19.86 -31.04 15.59
N HIS A 226 -20.55 -29.90 15.59
CA HIS A 226 -21.50 -29.54 16.66
C HIS A 226 -22.95 -29.53 16.17
N THR A 227 -23.44 -30.69 15.69
CA THR A 227 -24.87 -31.01 15.67
C THR A 227 -25.08 -32.52 15.48
N CYS A 228 -25.18 -33.27 16.59
CA CYS A 228 -26.36 -34.09 16.96
C CYS A 228 -26.02 -35.03 18.16
N PRO A 229 -26.80 -35.04 19.25
CA PRO A 229 -26.68 -36.01 20.34
C PRO A 229 -27.74 -37.12 20.26
N THR A 230 -27.38 -38.35 20.66
CA THR A 230 -28.19 -39.38 21.37
C THR A 230 -27.32 -40.64 21.54
N GLU A 231 -26.91 -41.01 22.76
CA GLU A 231 -27.48 -42.12 23.58
C GLU A 231 -27.64 -43.45 22.83
N GLY A 232 -27.16 -44.62 23.26
CA GLY A 232 -26.46 -45.05 24.47
C GLY A 232 -26.24 -46.58 24.42
N ARG A 233 -25.09 -47.02 24.96
CA ARG A 233 -24.81 -48.23 25.76
C ARG A 233 -25.50 -49.58 25.41
N GLY A 234 -24.70 -50.63 25.20
CA GLY A 234 -25.17 -52.01 25.35
C GLY A 234 -24.23 -53.09 24.81
N ASP A 235 -23.72 -53.91 25.72
CA ASP A 235 -22.66 -54.92 25.56
C ASP A 235 -23.19 -56.29 25.07
N MET A 236 -22.27 -57.08 24.51
CA MET A 236 -22.14 -58.54 24.63
C MET A 236 -22.95 -59.54 23.75
N ARG A 237 -22.16 -60.44 23.12
CA ARG A 237 -22.37 -61.86 22.77
C ARG A 237 -23.22 -62.29 21.56
N GLN A 238 -22.53 -63.05 20.69
CA GLN A 238 -23.04 -64.11 19.79
C GLN A 238 -24.04 -65.06 20.49
N PRO A 239 -25.02 -65.64 19.75
CA PRO A 239 -24.78 -66.92 19.05
C PRO A 239 -25.50 -67.10 17.68
N ARG A 240 -25.01 -68.07 16.88
CA ARG A 240 -25.77 -68.83 15.84
C ARG A 240 -26.99 -69.53 16.50
N PRO A 241 -28.07 -70.01 15.82
CA PRO A 241 -28.19 -70.68 14.50
C PRO A 241 -29.37 -70.11 13.65
N VAL A 242 -29.71 -70.51 12.42
CA VAL A 242 -29.87 -71.81 11.72
C VAL A 242 -29.49 -71.61 10.25
#